data_AF-A0A931ZVV5-F1
#
_entry.id   AF-A0A931ZVV5-F1
#
_cell.length_a   1.000
_cell.length_b   1.000
_cell.length_c   1.000
_cell.angle_alpha   90.00
_cell.angle_beta   90.00
_cell.angle_gamma   90.00
#
_symmetry.space_group_name_H-M   'P 1'
#
loop_
_entity.id
_entity.type
_entity.pdbx_description
1 polymer ?
#
loop_
_entity_poly.entity_id
_entity_poly.type
_entity_poly.pdbx_seq_one_letter_code
_entity_poly.pdbx_strand_id
1 'polypeptide(L)'
;MNQEHPLVRDYLDGELAYDALPEEHRPEADQFRRIADAMASDRVALPPGVRAAIMRRVRAAPEPAARRVWSWVMTPREIRVSPAMGVLALAAAVGALLLTRPRAGTVPDAGPSHAALAATNTRFVFLAPTASSVAVTGDFASWDPKGIPLRDATGTGVWVVELTLPAGPHHYVFVVDGHQWLPDPNASQVDDGFGQKNSVLMVPARVES
;
A
#
# COMPACT_ATOMS: atom_id res chain seq x y z
N MET A 1 -8.12 -17.21 -26.28
CA MET A 1 -6.71 -17.60 -26.07
C MET A 1 -5.90 -16.85 -27.13
N ASN A 2 -5.63 -15.56 -26.88
CA ASN A 2 -4.81 -14.76 -27.80
C ASN A 2 -3.37 -15.20 -27.59
N GLN A 3 -2.79 -15.85 -28.59
CA GLN A 3 -1.36 -16.08 -28.60
C GLN A 3 -0.69 -14.75 -28.88
N GLU A 4 0.17 -14.29 -27.97
CA GLU A 4 1.00 -13.12 -28.20
C GLU A 4 1.82 -13.34 -29.46
N HIS A 5 1.61 -12.51 -30.48
CA HIS A 5 2.26 -12.68 -31.77
C HIS A 5 3.75 -12.25 -31.62
N PRO A 6 4.72 -13.10 -31.97
CA PRO A 6 6.15 -12.87 -31.67
C PRO A 6 6.67 -11.54 -32.22
N LEU A 7 6.09 -11.04 -33.30
CA LEU A 7 6.45 -9.75 -33.91
C LEU A 7 6.14 -8.54 -33.02
N VAL A 8 5.06 -8.59 -32.21
CA VAL A 8 4.73 -7.49 -31.29
C VAL A 8 5.72 -7.48 -30.13
N ARG A 9 6.16 -8.65 -29.67
CA ARG A 9 7.19 -8.78 -28.65
C ARG A 9 8.53 -8.24 -29.12
N ASP A 10 8.99 -8.63 -30.31
CA ASP A 10 10.26 -8.15 -30.88
C ASP A 10 10.26 -6.62 -31.07
N TYR A 11 9.10 -6.03 -31.38
CA TYR A 11 8.93 -4.58 -31.42
C TYR A 11 9.05 -3.94 -30.03
N LEU A 12 8.41 -4.51 -29.00
CA LEU A 12 8.49 -4.01 -27.62
C LEU A 12 9.90 -4.15 -27.03
N ASP A 13 10.64 -5.19 -27.43
CA ASP A 13 12.03 -5.40 -27.05
C ASP A 13 13.02 -4.49 -27.82
N GLY A 14 12.53 -3.74 -28.83
CA GLY A 14 13.33 -2.80 -29.62
C GLY A 14 14.12 -3.43 -30.77
N GLU A 15 13.93 -4.73 -31.00
CA GLU A 15 14.59 -5.52 -32.05
C GLU A 15 13.91 -5.35 -33.42
N LEU A 16 12.64 -4.91 -33.44
CA LEU A 16 11.87 -4.64 -34.65
C LEU A 16 11.43 -3.17 -34.72
N ALA A 17 11.63 -2.52 -35.86
CA ALA A 17 11.15 -1.15 -36.09
C ALA A 17 9.62 -1.12 -36.34
N TYR A 18 8.95 -0.05 -35.91
CA TYR A 18 7.49 0.12 -36.06
C TYR A 18 7.01 -0.04 -37.52
N ASP A 19 7.75 0.51 -38.48
CA ASP A 19 7.38 0.48 -39.89
C ASP A 19 7.49 -0.93 -40.49
N ALA A 20 8.27 -1.81 -39.86
CA ALA A 20 8.43 -3.22 -40.23
C ALA A 20 7.32 -4.13 -39.67
N LEU A 21 6.45 -3.62 -38.79
CA LEU A 21 5.27 -4.36 -38.34
C LEU A 21 4.20 -4.42 -39.45
N PRO A 22 3.64 -5.62 -39.73
CA PRO A 22 2.45 -5.76 -40.56
C PRO A 22 1.30 -4.87 -40.05
N GLU A 23 0.53 -4.27 -40.95
CA GLU A 23 -0.51 -3.29 -40.57
C GLU A 23 -1.55 -3.85 -39.60
N GLU A 24 -1.79 -5.17 -39.61
CA GLU A 24 -2.70 -5.86 -38.70
C GLU A 24 -2.23 -5.83 -37.23
N HIS A 25 -0.92 -5.74 -36.97
CA HIS A 25 -0.35 -5.78 -35.62
C HIS A 25 0.01 -4.39 -35.06
N ARG A 26 -0.01 -3.35 -35.90
CA ARG A 26 0.26 -1.97 -35.48
C ARG A 26 -0.71 -1.45 -34.40
N PRO A 27 -2.04 -1.71 -34.46
CA PRO A 27 -2.97 -1.26 -33.42
C PRO A 27 -2.68 -1.85 -32.04
N GLU A 28 -2.26 -3.12 -32.00
CA GLU A 28 -1.88 -3.82 -30.77
C GLU A 28 -0.56 -3.26 -30.21
N ALA A 29 0.44 -3.07 -31.07
CA ALA A 29 1.71 -2.44 -30.71
C ALA A 29 1.53 -1.01 -30.15
N ASP A 30 0.64 -0.22 -30.76
CA ASP A 30 0.29 1.12 -30.27
C ASP A 30 -0.44 1.10 -28.92
N GLN A 31 -1.30 0.10 -28.70
CA GLN A 31 -1.96 -0.09 -27.41
C GLN A 31 -0.94 -0.40 -26.30
N PHE A 32 -0.01 -1.31 -26.55
CA PHE A 32 1.06 -1.64 -25.59
C PHE A 32 1.99 -0.46 -25.34
N ARG A 33 2.39 0.27 -26.39
CA ARG A 33 3.23 1.47 -26.25
C ARG A 33 2.57 2.55 -25.40
N ARG A 34 1.27 2.81 -25.57
CA ARG A 34 0.54 3.76 -24.72
C ARG A 34 0.54 3.36 -23.26
N ILE A 35 0.44 2.06 -22.97
CA ILE A 35 0.50 1.53 -21.60
C ILE A 35 1.92 1.68 -21.03
N ALA A 36 2.95 1.38 -21.82
CA ALA A 36 4.35 1.53 -21.43
C ALA A 36 4.72 3.00 -21.18
N ASP A 37 4.31 3.91 -22.06
CA ASP A 37 4.56 5.36 -21.94
C ASP A 37 3.81 5.95 -20.72
N ALA A 38 2.60 5.48 -20.44
CA ALA A 38 1.85 5.87 -19.25
C ALA A 38 2.54 5.40 -17.95
N MET A 39 3.17 4.22 -17.96
CA MET A 39 3.96 3.73 -16.82
C MET A 39 5.32 4.45 -16.69
N ALA A 40 5.95 4.82 -17.80
CA ALA A 40 7.24 5.51 -17.81
C ALA A 40 7.14 6.99 -17.40
N SER A 41 5.99 7.62 -17.63
CA SER A 41 5.80 9.07 -17.43
C SER A 41 5.69 9.52 -15.97
N ASP A 42 5.65 8.62 -14.98
CA ASP A 42 5.41 9.00 -13.58
C ASP A 42 6.61 8.86 -12.64
N ARG A 43 7.84 8.89 -13.18
CA ARG A 43 9.03 9.12 -12.36
C ARG A 43 9.14 10.61 -12.02
N VAL A 44 8.34 11.04 -11.05
CA VAL A 44 8.42 12.38 -10.46
C VAL A 44 9.84 12.63 -9.94
N ALA A 45 10.59 13.50 -10.62
CA ALA A 45 11.89 13.96 -10.16
C ALA A 45 11.69 14.80 -8.88
N LEU A 46 12.06 14.26 -7.72
CA LEU A 46 11.96 14.97 -6.45
C LEU A 46 12.87 16.22 -6.48
N PRO A 47 12.36 17.43 -6.16
CA PRO A 47 13.18 18.63 -6.08
C PRO A 47 14.34 18.45 -5.08
N PRO A 48 15.52 19.08 -5.31
CA PRO A 48 16.75 18.81 -4.56
C PRO A 48 16.64 18.96 -3.03
N GLY A 49 15.69 19.78 -2.55
CA GLY A 49 15.48 20.03 -1.11
C GLY A 49 14.53 19.08 -0.39
N VAL A 50 13.75 18.27 -1.11
CA VAL A 50 12.68 17.43 -0.50
C VAL A 50 13.26 16.35 0.39
N ARG A 51 14.38 15.73 -0.03
CA ARG A 51 15.10 14.72 0.77
C ARG A 51 15.57 15.29 2.12
N ALA A 52 16.10 16.52 2.13
CA ALA A 52 16.55 17.18 3.37
C ALA A 52 15.37 17.53 4.29
N ALA A 53 14.25 17.98 3.72
CA ALA A 53 13.04 18.30 4.48
C ALA A 53 12.40 17.07 5.13
N ILE A 54 12.35 15.93 4.40
CA ILE A 54 11.86 14.65 4.91
C ILE A 54 12.76 14.14 6.05
N MET A 55 14.08 14.13 5.86
CA MET A 55 15.03 13.64 6.87
C MET A 55 15.01 14.49 8.15
N ARG A 56 14.66 15.77 8.07
CA ARG A 56 14.47 16.65 9.23
C ARG A 56 13.19 16.32 10.01
N ARG A 57 12.12 15.89 9.34
CA ARG A 57 10.87 15.45 10.00
C ARG A 57 11.00 14.08 10.64
N VAL A 58 11.67 13.12 9.99
CA VAL A 58 11.89 11.77 10.54
C VAL A 58 12.74 11.81 11.82
N ARG A 59 13.74 12.71 11.89
CA ARG A 59 14.60 12.86 13.07
C ARG A 59 13.93 13.57 14.25
N ALA A 60 12.80 14.24 14.04
CA ALA A 60 12.09 15.01 15.05
C ALA A 60 10.87 14.29 15.65
N ALA A 61 10.49 13.11 15.14
CA ALA A 61 9.45 12.30 15.75
C ALA A 61 10.06 11.46 16.89
N PRO A 62 9.68 11.67 18.17
CA PRO A 62 10.11 10.78 19.23
C PRO A 62 9.48 9.39 19.00
N GLU A 63 10.30 8.34 19.03
CA GLU A 63 9.82 6.95 19.06
C GLU A 63 8.79 6.80 20.21
N PRO A 64 7.51 6.49 19.93
CA PRO A 64 6.52 6.38 20.99
C PRO A 64 6.91 5.19 21.87
N ALA A 65 6.95 5.40 23.19
CA ALA A 65 7.24 4.36 24.18
C ALA A 65 6.35 3.10 24.01
N ALA A 66 5.20 3.25 23.33
CA ALA A 66 4.33 2.18 22.86
C ALA A 66 5.05 1.09 22.03
N ARG A 67 6.07 1.43 21.21
CA ARG A 67 6.85 0.44 20.45
C ARG A 67 7.71 -0.46 21.34
N ARG A 68 8.30 0.09 22.41
CA ARG A 68 9.08 -0.69 23.38
C ARG A 68 8.21 -1.63 24.19
N VAL A 69 7.03 -1.18 24.61
CA VAL A 69 6.07 -2.01 25.34
C VAL A 69 5.50 -3.12 24.45
N TRP A 70 5.16 -2.82 23.19
CA TRP A 70 4.65 -3.82 22.25
C TRP A 70 5.68 -4.90 21.89
N SER A 71 6.96 -4.51 21.75
CA SER A 71 8.05 -5.47 21.54
C SER A 71 8.26 -6.42 22.72
N TRP A 72 8.01 -5.97 23.96
CA TRP A 72 8.13 -6.80 25.16
C TRP A 72 6.95 -7.77 25.32
N VAL A 73 5.77 -7.43 24.79
CA VAL A 73 4.56 -8.26 24.79
C VAL A 73 4.59 -9.34 23.70
N MET A 74 5.12 -9.04 22.51
CA MET A 74 5.07 -9.93 21.34
C MET A 74 6.32 -10.81 21.14
N THR A 75 7.38 -10.65 21.96
CA THR A 75 8.49 -11.61 21.95
C THR A 75 8.09 -12.91 22.65
N PRO A 76 8.06 -14.06 21.96
CA PRO A 76 7.69 -15.34 22.56
C PRO A 76 8.74 -15.72 23.60
N ARG A 77 8.33 -15.77 24.86
CA ARG A 77 9.14 -16.27 25.98
C ARG A 77 8.55 -17.59 26.44
N GLU A 78 9.38 -18.60 26.66
CA GLU A 78 8.95 -19.86 27.29
C GLU A 78 8.64 -19.62 28.77
N ILE A 79 7.43 -19.16 29.07
CA ILE A 79 7.00 -18.93 30.46
C ILE A 79 6.39 -20.24 30.98
N ARG A 80 7.06 -20.89 31.94
CA ARG A 80 6.48 -22.01 32.69
C ARG A 80 5.39 -21.47 33.63
N VAL A 81 4.14 -21.69 33.26
CA VAL A 81 2.98 -21.24 34.04
C VAL A 81 2.77 -22.16 35.24
N SER A 82 2.86 -21.64 36.46
CA SER A 82 2.47 -22.36 37.68
C SER A 82 0.99 -22.07 38.02
N PRO A 83 0.25 -23.00 38.67
CA PRO A 83 -1.18 -22.86 38.92
C PRO A 83 -1.58 -21.64 39.79
N ALA A 84 -0.63 -21.01 40.49
CA ALA A 84 -0.89 -19.78 41.24
C ALA A 84 -1.10 -18.54 40.35
N MET A 85 -0.57 -18.52 39.11
CA MET A 85 -0.72 -17.37 38.19
C MET A 85 -2.13 -17.26 37.58
N GLY A 86 -2.87 -18.37 37.47
CA GLY A 86 -4.23 -18.37 36.94
C GLY A 86 -5.24 -17.65 37.84
N VAL A 87 -5.00 -17.63 39.16
CA VAL A 87 -5.90 -17.00 40.14
C VAL A 87 -5.75 -15.47 40.16
N LEU A 88 -4.57 -14.94 39.86
CA LEU A 88 -4.31 -13.49 39.80
C LEU A 88 -4.88 -12.80 38.55
N ALA A 89 -4.92 -13.49 37.41
CA ALA A 89 -5.44 -12.94 36.15
C ALA A 89 -6.97 -12.72 36.19
N LEU A 90 -7.71 -13.57 36.90
CA LEU A 90 -9.17 -13.47 36.99
C LEU A 90 -9.62 -12.32 37.91
N ALA A 91 -8.84 -11.97 38.94
CA ALA A 91 -9.18 -10.91 39.88
C ALA A 91 -9.06 -9.49 39.26
N ALA A 92 -8.14 -9.28 38.32
CA ALA A 92 -7.99 -7.99 37.62
C ALA A 92 -9.14 -7.69 36.64
N ALA A 93 -9.74 -8.73 36.04
CA ALA A 93 -10.83 -8.57 35.08
C ALA A 93 -12.16 -8.15 35.72
N VAL A 94 -12.45 -8.59 36.96
CA VAL A 94 -13.70 -8.27 37.67
C VAL A 94 -13.66 -6.86 38.29
N GLY A 95 -12.48 -6.39 38.73
CA GLY A 95 -12.33 -5.03 39.29
C GLY A 95 -12.50 -3.92 38.25
N ALA A 96 -12.11 -4.16 36.99
CA ALA A 96 -12.21 -3.17 35.91
C ALA A 96 -13.66 -2.94 35.42
N LEU A 97 -14.57 -3.90 35.64
CA LEU A 97 -15.94 -3.84 35.13
C LEU A 97 -16.92 -3.05 36.04
N LEU A 98 -16.54 -2.70 37.27
CA LEU A 98 -17.43 -2.03 38.23
C LEU A 98 -17.15 -0.52 38.47
N LEU A 99 -16.20 0.10 37.74
CA LEU A 99 -15.84 1.52 37.96
C LEU A 99 -15.97 2.45 36.73
N THR A 100 -16.51 2.00 35.59
CA THR A 100 -16.72 2.88 34.44
C THR A 100 -18.08 3.56 34.49
N ARG A 101 -18.25 4.54 35.38
CA ARG A 101 -19.25 5.59 35.16
C ARG A 101 -18.76 6.49 34.02
N PRO A 102 -19.55 6.73 32.96
CA PRO A 102 -19.13 7.64 31.91
C PRO A 102 -19.11 9.06 32.47
N ARG A 103 -17.91 9.61 32.68
CA ARG A 103 -17.75 11.04 32.83
C ARG A 103 -17.83 11.62 31.42
N ALA A 104 -18.81 12.49 31.17
CA ALA A 104 -18.86 13.31 29.98
C ALA A 104 -17.56 14.14 29.93
N GLY A 105 -16.58 13.61 29.21
CA GLY A 105 -15.30 14.23 28.94
C GLY A 105 -15.45 15.03 27.66
N THR A 106 -15.39 16.35 27.82
CA THR A 106 -15.15 17.34 26.78
C THR A 106 -14.19 16.81 25.73
N VAL A 107 -14.67 16.70 24.49
CA VAL A 107 -13.85 16.50 23.30
C VAL A 107 -12.79 17.60 23.31
N PRO A 108 -11.49 17.27 23.38
CA PRO A 108 -10.45 18.26 23.15
C PRO A 108 -10.63 18.75 21.71
N ASP A 109 -10.87 20.05 21.57
CA ASP A 109 -10.84 20.77 20.30
C ASP A 109 -9.56 20.36 19.57
N ALA A 110 -9.73 19.51 18.56
CA ALA A 110 -8.67 19.16 17.65
C ALA A 110 -8.40 20.44 16.86
N GLY A 111 -7.43 21.23 17.36
CA GLY A 111 -6.87 22.36 16.64
C GLY A 111 -6.62 21.98 15.18
N PRO A 112 -6.72 22.95 14.26
CA PRO A 112 -6.99 22.73 12.85
C PRO A 112 -6.20 21.54 12.31
N SER A 113 -6.96 20.52 11.96
CA SER A 113 -6.51 19.30 11.33
C SER A 113 -5.46 19.62 10.27
N HIS A 114 -4.22 19.20 10.51
CA HIS A 114 -3.21 19.11 9.45
C HIS A 114 -3.60 18.07 8.37
N ALA A 115 -4.76 17.43 8.47
CA ALA A 115 -5.27 16.45 7.50
C ALA A 115 -5.99 17.06 6.29
N ALA A 116 -5.99 18.39 6.12
CA ALA A 116 -6.34 19.03 4.86
C ALA A 116 -5.10 19.30 3.98
N LEU A 117 -4.01 18.55 4.17
CA LEU A 117 -2.94 18.49 3.19
C LEU A 117 -3.50 17.77 1.96
N ALA A 118 -3.84 18.57 0.95
CA ALA A 118 -4.52 18.24 -0.29
C ALA A 118 -4.37 16.77 -0.73
N ALA A 119 -5.50 16.05 -0.70
CA ALA A 119 -5.55 14.67 -1.13
C ALA A 119 -5.38 14.59 -2.66
N THR A 120 -4.64 13.58 -3.10
CA THR A 120 -4.27 13.40 -4.51
C THR A 120 -4.89 12.10 -5.02
N ASN A 121 -5.50 12.16 -6.21
CA ASN A 121 -5.98 10.95 -6.88
C ASN A 121 -4.76 10.13 -7.30
N THR A 122 -4.66 8.92 -6.77
CA THR A 122 -3.56 7.99 -6.97
C THR A 122 -4.09 6.72 -7.61
N ARG A 123 -3.48 6.33 -8.73
CA ARG A 123 -3.83 5.12 -9.46
C ARG A 123 -2.95 3.96 -9.02
N PHE A 124 -3.58 2.85 -8.65
CA PHE A 124 -2.92 1.57 -8.41
C PHE A 124 -3.12 0.67 -9.62
N VAL A 125 -2.05 0.04 -10.09
CA VAL A 125 -2.06 -0.88 -11.23
C VAL A 125 -1.34 -2.15 -10.83
N PHE A 126 -1.94 -3.30 -11.13
CA PHE A 126 -1.33 -4.61 -10.86
C PHE A 126 -1.55 -5.56 -12.03
N LEU A 127 -0.50 -6.26 -12.44
CA LEU A 127 -0.55 -7.24 -13.53
C LEU A 127 -0.72 -8.65 -12.95
N ALA A 128 -1.89 -9.25 -13.18
CA ALA A 128 -2.21 -10.62 -12.79
C ALA A 128 -3.16 -11.26 -13.82
N PRO A 129 -2.62 -11.83 -14.92
CA PRO A 129 -3.41 -12.42 -16.02
C PRO A 129 -4.26 -13.63 -15.64
N THR A 130 -3.86 -14.34 -14.59
CA THR A 130 -4.54 -15.56 -14.14
C THR A 130 -5.42 -15.34 -12.90
N ALA A 131 -5.44 -14.13 -12.35
CA ALA A 131 -6.23 -13.83 -11.16
C ALA A 131 -7.72 -13.78 -11.48
N SER A 132 -8.53 -14.25 -10.56
CA SER A 132 -10.00 -14.10 -10.60
C SER A 132 -10.45 -12.83 -9.89
N SER A 133 -9.70 -12.38 -8.88
CA SER A 133 -9.91 -11.08 -8.23
C SER A 133 -8.62 -10.47 -7.71
N VAL A 134 -8.55 -9.14 -7.72
CA VAL A 134 -7.45 -8.38 -7.13
C VAL A 134 -8.04 -7.25 -6.29
N ALA A 135 -7.53 -7.07 -5.08
CA ALA A 135 -7.81 -5.94 -4.21
C ALA A 135 -6.51 -5.30 -3.73
N VAL A 136 -6.56 -4.04 -3.31
CA VAL A 136 -5.45 -3.37 -2.63
C VAL A 136 -5.83 -3.10 -1.18
N THR A 137 -4.91 -3.36 -0.26
CA THR A 137 -5.08 -3.03 1.15
C THR A 137 -3.81 -2.40 1.71
N GLY A 138 -3.94 -1.65 2.80
CA GLY A 138 -2.85 -0.86 3.35
C GLY A 138 -3.32 0.07 4.45
N ASP A 139 -2.49 1.06 4.78
CA ASP A 139 -2.77 2.03 5.85
C ASP A 139 -4.13 2.74 5.65
N PHE A 140 -4.47 3.07 4.40
CA PHE A 140 -5.74 3.73 4.03
C PHE A 140 -6.97 2.80 4.08
N ALA A 141 -6.77 1.48 4.08
CA ALA A 141 -7.82 0.47 4.16
C ALA A 141 -7.78 -0.31 5.48
N SER A 142 -7.04 0.19 6.48
CA SER A 142 -6.83 -0.47 7.79
C SER A 142 -6.38 -1.93 7.68
N TRP A 143 -5.64 -2.27 6.62
CA TRP A 143 -5.17 -3.63 6.34
C TRP A 143 -6.28 -4.71 6.30
N ASP A 144 -7.51 -4.34 5.92
CA ASP A 144 -8.61 -5.30 5.74
C ASP A 144 -8.24 -6.33 4.65
N PRO A 145 -8.30 -7.65 4.93
CA PRO A 145 -8.07 -8.70 3.94
C PRO A 145 -8.98 -8.65 2.71
N LYS A 146 -10.17 -8.06 2.82
CA LYS A 146 -11.07 -7.84 1.67
C LYS A 146 -10.55 -6.75 0.75
N GLY A 147 -9.81 -5.79 1.30
CA GLY A 147 -9.24 -4.66 0.59
C GLY A 147 -10.26 -3.83 -0.20
N ILE A 148 -9.72 -2.97 -1.06
CA ILE A 148 -10.49 -2.21 -2.05
C ILE A 148 -10.33 -2.91 -3.40
N PRO A 149 -11.42 -3.36 -4.06
CA PRO A 149 -11.32 -4.14 -5.28
C PRO A 149 -10.81 -3.32 -6.46
N LEU A 150 -9.90 -3.92 -7.24
CA LEU A 150 -9.46 -3.42 -8.53
C LEU A 150 -10.36 -3.98 -9.64
N ARG A 151 -10.38 -3.28 -10.78
CA ARG A 151 -11.13 -3.70 -11.97
C ARG A 151 -10.17 -4.02 -13.12
N ASP A 152 -10.38 -5.16 -13.76
CA ASP A 152 -9.85 -5.45 -15.08
C ASP A 152 -10.95 -5.17 -16.12
N ALA A 153 -10.90 -4.00 -16.73
CA ALA A 153 -11.91 -3.57 -17.70
C ALA A 153 -11.72 -4.21 -19.09
N THR A 154 -10.53 -4.75 -19.38
CA THR A 154 -10.17 -5.23 -20.71
C THR A 154 -10.05 -6.76 -20.78
N GLY A 155 -10.06 -7.45 -19.63
CA GLY A 155 -9.87 -8.90 -19.54
C GLY A 155 -8.44 -9.32 -19.86
N THR A 156 -7.47 -8.40 -19.76
CA THR A 156 -6.07 -8.63 -20.10
C THR A 156 -5.22 -9.01 -18.89
N GLY A 157 -5.80 -8.99 -17.69
CA GLY A 157 -5.07 -9.17 -16.44
C GLY A 157 -4.48 -7.89 -15.87
N VAL A 158 -4.79 -6.73 -16.43
CA VAL A 158 -4.36 -5.43 -15.90
C VAL A 158 -5.45 -4.89 -14.98
N TRP A 159 -5.19 -4.98 -13.69
CA TRP A 159 -6.11 -4.57 -12.64
C TRP A 159 -5.83 -3.13 -12.23
N VAL A 160 -6.87 -2.29 -12.16
CA VAL A 160 -6.73 -0.85 -11.85
C VAL A 160 -7.75 -0.38 -10.82
N VAL A 161 -7.33 0.52 -9.92
CA VAL A 161 -8.22 1.33 -9.08
C VAL A 161 -7.63 2.74 -8.89
N GLU A 162 -8.48 3.73 -8.75
CA GLU A 162 -8.10 5.11 -8.42
C GLU A 162 -8.63 5.48 -7.04
N LEU A 163 -7.72 5.95 -6.18
CA LEU A 163 -8.01 6.30 -4.79
C LEU A 163 -7.54 7.71 -4.48
N THR A 164 -8.39 8.49 -3.82
CA THR A 164 -7.99 9.80 -3.29
C THR A 164 -7.30 9.59 -1.95
N LEU A 165 -5.98 9.78 -1.92
CA LEU A 165 -5.17 9.56 -0.73
C LEU A 165 -4.58 10.88 -0.20
N PRO A 166 -4.53 11.07 1.14
CA PRO A 166 -3.80 12.18 1.74
C PRO A 166 -2.32 12.17 1.35
N ALA A 167 -1.71 13.34 1.28
CA ALA A 167 -0.27 13.45 1.04
C ALA A 167 0.54 12.76 2.16
N GLY A 168 1.60 12.04 1.80
CA GLY A 168 2.47 11.32 2.73
C GLY A 168 2.82 9.90 2.29
N PRO A 169 3.59 9.17 3.14
CA PRO A 169 3.87 7.76 2.93
C PRO A 169 2.64 6.90 3.21
N HIS A 170 2.39 5.91 2.36
CA HIS A 170 1.38 4.86 2.55
C HIS A 170 2.01 3.50 2.30
N HIS A 171 1.78 2.56 3.20
CA HIS A 171 2.16 1.18 3.01
C HIS A 171 0.98 0.38 2.48
N TYR A 172 1.24 -0.51 1.53
CA TYR A 172 0.19 -1.31 0.89
C TYR A 172 0.70 -2.64 0.32
N VAL A 173 -0.25 -3.52 0.03
CA VAL A 173 -0.09 -4.82 -0.64
C VAL A 173 -1.32 -5.10 -1.49
N PHE A 174 -1.15 -5.95 -2.51
CA PHE A 174 -2.25 -6.49 -3.28
C PHE A 174 -2.70 -7.82 -2.69
N VAL A 175 -4.01 -8.03 -2.62
CA VAL A 175 -4.64 -9.30 -2.25
C VAL A 175 -5.19 -9.92 -3.52
N VAL A 176 -4.58 -11.03 -3.96
CA VAL A 176 -4.99 -11.78 -5.15
C VAL A 176 -5.80 -13.00 -4.71
N ASP A 177 -6.96 -13.17 -5.36
CA ASP A 177 -7.91 -14.27 -5.13
C ASP A 177 -8.33 -14.43 -3.65
N GLY A 178 -8.25 -13.35 -2.88
CA GLY A 178 -8.63 -13.30 -1.47
C GLY A 178 -7.66 -13.99 -0.49
N HIS A 179 -6.53 -14.52 -0.97
CA HIS A 179 -5.63 -15.31 -0.12
C HIS A 179 -4.13 -15.04 -0.32
N GLN A 180 -3.72 -14.51 -1.46
CA GLN A 180 -2.30 -14.21 -1.72
C GLN A 180 -2.02 -12.73 -1.47
N TRP A 181 -1.06 -12.46 -0.59
CA TRP A 181 -0.64 -11.10 -0.24
C TRP A 181 0.67 -10.81 -0.96
N LEU A 182 0.60 -9.97 -1.98
CA LEU A 182 1.71 -9.70 -2.87
C LEU A 182 2.09 -8.21 -2.78
N PRO A 183 3.34 -7.89 -2.43
CA PRO A 183 3.80 -6.52 -2.60
C PRO A 183 3.86 -6.19 -4.10
N ASP A 184 3.68 -4.91 -4.40
CA ASP A 184 3.90 -4.36 -5.72
C ASP A 184 5.39 -4.55 -6.12
N PRO A 185 5.67 -5.28 -7.20
CA PRO A 185 7.05 -5.48 -7.67
C PRO A 185 7.68 -4.19 -8.22
N ASN A 186 6.87 -3.18 -8.56
CA ASN A 186 7.32 -1.92 -9.13
C ASN A 186 7.52 -0.81 -8.09
N ALA A 187 7.10 -1.05 -6.84
CA ALA A 187 7.25 -0.10 -5.75
C ALA A 187 8.49 -0.40 -4.89
N SER A 188 8.93 0.61 -4.12
CA SER A 188 9.88 0.38 -3.04
C SER A 188 9.25 -0.50 -1.97
N GLN A 189 10.00 -1.46 -1.43
CA GLN A 189 9.48 -2.40 -0.43
C GLN A 189 10.19 -2.24 0.91
N VAL A 190 9.45 -2.47 1.99
CA VAL A 190 9.94 -2.47 3.38
C VAL A 190 9.54 -3.78 4.06
N ASP A 191 10.42 -4.30 4.91
CA ASP A 191 10.15 -5.47 5.74
C ASP A 191 9.08 -5.12 6.79
N ASP A 192 8.11 -6.01 6.99
CA ASP A 192 7.03 -5.82 7.95
C ASP A 192 7.38 -6.27 9.38
N GLY A 193 8.54 -6.89 9.57
CA GLY A 193 9.02 -7.44 10.84
C GLY A 193 8.56 -8.87 11.13
N PHE A 194 7.77 -9.48 10.23
CA PHE A 194 7.25 -10.85 10.31
C PHE A 194 7.71 -11.72 9.13
N GLY A 195 8.70 -11.24 8.36
CA GLY A 195 9.27 -11.94 7.22
C GLY A 195 8.50 -11.73 5.92
N GLN A 196 7.50 -10.85 5.91
CA GLN A 196 6.83 -10.40 4.68
C GLN A 196 7.28 -8.97 4.34
N LYS A 197 6.84 -8.50 3.17
CA LYS A 197 7.20 -7.18 2.65
C LYS A 197 5.95 -6.41 2.27
N ASN A 198 5.97 -5.11 2.59
CA ASN A 198 4.96 -4.15 2.17
C ASN A 198 5.56 -3.18 1.15
N SER A 199 4.70 -2.70 0.26
CA SER A 199 5.04 -1.68 -0.74
C SER A 199 4.89 -0.29 -0.13
N VAL A 200 5.72 0.66 -0.53
CA VAL A 200 5.70 2.04 -0.06
C VAL A 200 5.36 2.96 -1.21
N LEU A 201 4.27 3.71 -1.05
CA LEU A 201 3.82 4.76 -1.95
C LEU A 201 4.03 6.12 -1.28
N MET A 202 4.67 7.06 -1.97
CA MET A 202 4.79 8.44 -1.54
C MET A 202 3.80 9.31 -2.31
N VAL A 203 2.73 9.74 -1.66
CA VAL A 203 1.75 10.65 -2.25
C VAL A 203 2.23 12.10 -2.09
N PRO A 204 2.45 12.86 -3.18
CA PRO A 204 2.89 14.24 -3.09
C PRO A 204 1.76 15.15 -2.56
N ALA A 205 2.14 16.19 -1.82
CA ALA A 205 1.21 17.25 -1.45
C ALA A 205 0.85 18.06 -2.70
N ARG A 206 -0.45 18.18 -3.01
CA ARG A 206 -0.90 19.10 -4.06
C ARG A 206 -0.71 20.53 -3.57
N VAL A 207 0.07 21.30 -4.33
CA VAL A 207 0.22 22.74 -4.14
C VAL A 207 -0.81 23.38 -5.05
N GLU A 208 -1.86 23.98 -4.47
CA GLU A 208 -2.79 24.80 -5.24
C GLU A 208 -2.06 26.08 -5.67
N SER A 209 -2.04 26.34 -6.98
CA SER A 209 -1.40 27.48 -7.63
C SER A 209 -2.37 28.63 -7.87
#